data_AF-K4CUX2-F1
#
_entry.id   AF-K4CUX2-F1
#
_cell.length_a   1.000
_cell.length_b   1.000
_cell.length_c   1.000
_cell.angle_alpha   90.00
_cell.angle_beta   90.00
_cell.angle_gamma   90.00
#
_symmetry.space_group_name_H-M   'P 1'
#
loop_
_entity.id
_entity.type
_entity.pdbx_description
1 polymer ?
#
loop_
_entity_poly.entity_id
_entity_poly.type
_entity_poly.pdbx_seq_one_letter_code
_entity_poly.pdbx_strand_id
1 'polypeptide(L)'
;MIDILPDCLIQKILCCLSFKEATRMSILSKTWLQEWSTLPNLEFTINCWEGNINTANTAMERYRKGKIPIQKFELVESFANSREDFPLIDKWLDIALENGVKHLSLNFKSYPMPILRILAAKSLRGLDVQGSMPDSLSTGVVNCKSLRKLSLSNIRLDENIVQALLNSCPFIDSLILGYCSGKFINCCEIKMKDLLMDHIGSTPRVDVLNVNIEWMNQNFVDALLWSCHPRRLNLFSNVTPTITHFIDHLLFMMNSSHSTSDRSLPWHSQLKEIKAFDGKNQSLPLISGELAKRIRMEGEKVYFLLHWCS
;
A
#
# COMPACT_ATOMS: atom_id res chain seq x y z
N MET A 1 -31.80 -27.59 25.54
CA MET A 1 -31.28 -27.55 24.16
C MET A 1 -30.31 -26.39 24.10
N ILE A 2 -29.01 -26.66 24.06
CA ILE A 2 -28.02 -25.62 23.74
C ILE A 2 -28.05 -25.51 22.23
N ASP A 3 -28.41 -24.33 21.72
CA ASP A 3 -28.46 -24.04 20.29
C ASP A 3 -27.09 -24.33 19.66
N ILE A 4 -27.01 -25.40 18.88
CA ILE A 4 -25.80 -25.77 18.13
C ILE A 4 -25.75 -24.81 16.95
N LEU A 5 -24.87 -23.81 17.04
CA LEU A 5 -24.62 -22.90 15.94
C LEU A 5 -24.04 -23.69 14.75
N PRO A 6 -24.62 -23.60 13.54
CA PRO A 6 -24.09 -24.25 12.34
C PRO A 6 -22.62 -23.93 12.07
N ASP A 7 -21.85 -24.92 11.60
CA ASP A 7 -20.41 -24.81 11.33
C ASP A 7 -20.07 -23.61 10.42
N CYS A 8 -20.90 -23.35 9.41
CA CYS A 8 -20.73 -22.22 8.50
C CYS A 8 -20.87 -20.85 9.19
N LEU A 9 -21.66 -20.76 10.27
CA LEU A 9 -21.80 -19.56 11.08
C LEU A 9 -20.63 -19.43 12.07
N ILE A 10 -20.14 -20.55 12.62
CA ILE A 10 -18.92 -20.58 13.43
C ILE A 10 -17.73 -20.06 12.61
N GLN A 11 -17.55 -20.54 11.37
CA GLN A 11 -16.51 -20.05 10.46
C GLN A 11 -16.61 -18.55 10.21
N LYS A 12 -17.83 -18.05 9.93
CA LYS A 12 -18.05 -16.61 9.73
C LYS A 12 -17.69 -15.79 10.97
N ILE A 13 -18.05 -16.26 12.16
CA ILE A 13 -17.68 -15.60 13.42
C ILE A 13 -16.16 -15.60 13.58
N LEU A 14 -15.51 -16.76 13.45
CA LEU A 14 -14.07 -16.87 13.60
C LEU A 14 -13.30 -16.04 12.57
N CYS A 15 -13.81 -15.89 11.34
CA CYS A 15 -13.20 -15.03 10.32
C CYS A 15 -13.25 -13.54 10.67
N CYS A 16 -14.15 -13.13 11.57
CA CYS A 16 -14.26 -11.76 12.06
C CYS A 16 -13.39 -11.50 13.30
N LEU A 17 -12.67 -12.50 13.81
CA LEU A 17 -11.88 -12.41 15.04
C LEU A 17 -10.39 -12.40 14.74
N SER A 18 -9.61 -11.78 15.63
CA SER A 18 -8.15 -11.90 15.60
C SER A 18 -7.72 -13.33 15.90
N PHE A 19 -6.50 -13.70 15.52
CA PHE A 19 -5.93 -15.03 15.80
C PHE A 19 -6.04 -15.39 17.30
N LYS A 20 -5.76 -14.43 18.19
CA LYS A 20 -5.80 -14.62 19.64
C LYS A 20 -7.23 -14.87 20.13
N GLU A 21 -8.20 -14.11 19.65
CA GLU A 21 -9.61 -14.29 20.00
C GLU A 21 -10.15 -15.61 19.45
N ALA A 22 -9.86 -15.92 18.19
CA ALA A 22 -10.27 -17.17 17.55
C ALA A 22 -9.69 -18.39 18.30
N THR A 23 -8.43 -18.30 18.74
CA THR A 23 -7.80 -19.35 19.57
C THR A 23 -8.50 -19.48 20.92
N ARG A 24 -8.90 -18.38 21.57
CA ARG A 24 -9.67 -18.45 22.82
C ARG A 24 -11.03 -19.09 22.62
N MET A 25 -11.67 -18.89 21.46
CA MET A 25 -12.95 -19.51 21.16
C MET A 25 -12.85 -21.01 20.85
N SER A 26 -11.66 -21.51 20.54
CA SER A 26 -11.44 -22.94 20.24
C SER A 26 -11.75 -23.86 21.44
N ILE A 27 -11.84 -23.31 22.66
CA ILE A 27 -12.16 -24.09 23.87
C ILE A 27 -13.66 -24.27 24.10
N LEU A 28 -14.52 -23.55 23.36
CA LEU A 28 -15.97 -23.55 23.58
C LEU A 28 -16.61 -24.89 23.24
N SER A 29 -16.07 -25.62 22.26
CA SER A 29 -16.46 -27.00 21.94
C SER A 29 -15.48 -27.64 20.94
N LYS A 30 -15.63 -28.94 20.70
CA LYS A 30 -14.88 -29.67 19.66
C LYS A 30 -15.12 -29.09 18.25
N THR A 31 -16.33 -28.64 17.96
CA THR A 31 -16.67 -28.01 16.67
C THR A 31 -15.92 -26.70 16.50
N TRP A 32 -15.91 -25.83 17.52
CA TRP A 32 -15.15 -24.58 17.47
C TRP A 32 -13.64 -24.80 17.35
N LEU A 33 -13.12 -25.86 18.00
CA LEU A 33 -11.73 -26.27 17.81
C LEU A 33 -11.45 -26.70 16.36
N GLN A 34 -12.34 -27.46 15.73
CA GLN A 34 -12.20 -27.90 14.34
C GLN A 34 -12.36 -26.73 13.34
N GLU A 35 -13.29 -25.81 13.56
CA GLU A 35 -13.46 -24.66 12.67
C GLU A 35 -12.34 -23.62 12.84
N TRP A 36 -11.83 -23.44 14.06
CA TRP A 36 -10.59 -22.69 14.27
C TRP A 36 -9.41 -23.33 13.52
N SER A 37 -9.45 -24.66 13.38
CA SER A 37 -8.37 -25.42 12.77
C SER A 37 -8.17 -25.18 11.28
N THR A 38 -9.17 -24.61 10.61
CA THR A 38 -9.25 -24.38 9.16
C THR A 38 -9.37 -22.89 8.83
N LEU A 39 -9.13 -22.01 9.80
CA LEU A 39 -9.40 -20.58 9.66
C LEU A 39 -8.54 -19.93 8.55
N PRO A 40 -9.14 -19.12 7.64
CA PRO A 40 -8.39 -18.50 6.57
C PRO A 40 -7.67 -17.21 6.99
N ASN A 41 -8.08 -16.55 8.08
CA ASN A 41 -7.50 -15.28 8.52
C ASN A 41 -6.43 -15.50 9.60
N LEU A 42 -5.20 -15.10 9.30
CA LEU A 42 -4.07 -15.17 10.22
C LEU A 42 -3.55 -13.76 10.53
N GLU A 43 -3.56 -13.42 11.81
CA GLU A 43 -2.91 -12.21 12.31
C GLU A 43 -1.84 -12.65 13.30
N PHE A 44 -0.57 -12.50 12.93
CA PHE A 44 0.54 -12.83 13.81
C PHE A 44 1.24 -11.56 14.28
N THR A 45 0.86 -11.08 15.46
CA THR A 45 1.68 -10.08 16.14
C THR A 45 2.89 -10.78 16.75
N ILE A 46 4.03 -10.70 16.06
CA ILE A 46 5.28 -11.30 16.55
C ILE A 46 5.96 -10.34 17.50
N ASN A 47 5.49 -10.38 18.75
CA ASN A 47 6.23 -9.79 19.85
C ASN A 47 7.44 -10.67 20.16
N CYS A 48 8.63 -10.25 19.69
CA CYS A 48 9.91 -10.94 19.97
C CYS A 48 10.22 -11.07 21.48
N TRP A 49 9.48 -10.35 22.33
CA TRP A 49 9.70 -10.28 23.77
C TRP A 49 8.80 -11.24 24.57
N GLU A 50 7.79 -11.85 23.96
CA GLU A 50 6.75 -12.60 24.69
C GLU A 50 6.57 -14.04 24.17
N GLY A 51 7.59 -14.90 24.18
CA GLY A 51 7.42 -16.35 23.96
C GLY A 51 6.64 -16.79 22.68
N ASN A 52 6.41 -15.87 21.74
CA ASN A 52 5.41 -16.04 20.68
C ASN A 52 6.01 -16.68 19.43
N ILE A 53 7.35 -16.70 19.31
CA ILE A 53 8.05 -17.29 18.15
C ILE A 53 7.76 -18.79 18.02
N ASN A 54 7.81 -19.55 19.12
CA ASN A 54 7.52 -20.99 19.08
C ASN A 54 6.05 -21.28 18.75
N THR A 55 5.14 -20.47 19.28
CA THR A 55 3.70 -20.56 19.01
C THR A 55 3.40 -20.22 17.56
N ALA A 56 3.96 -19.12 17.04
CA ALA A 56 3.86 -18.71 15.65
C ALA A 56 4.44 -19.79 14.72
N ASN A 57 5.62 -20.34 15.02
CA ASN A 57 6.21 -21.40 14.21
C ASN A 57 5.34 -22.66 14.19
N THR A 58 4.80 -23.07 15.34
CA THR A 58 3.88 -24.22 15.43
C THR A 58 2.61 -23.99 14.61
N ALA A 59 2.05 -22.79 14.68
CA ALA A 59 0.90 -22.41 13.85
C ALA A 59 1.27 -22.46 12.37
N MET A 60 2.37 -21.83 11.94
CA MET A 60 2.79 -21.81 10.54
C MET A 60 3.05 -23.20 9.97
N GLU A 61 3.67 -24.11 10.72
CA GLU A 61 3.86 -25.50 10.30
C GLU A 61 2.54 -26.24 10.08
N ARG A 62 1.53 -25.96 10.90
CA ARG A 62 0.19 -26.50 10.72
C ARG A 62 -0.46 -25.99 9.44
N TYR A 63 -0.33 -24.69 9.12
CA TYR A 63 -0.82 -24.14 7.84
C TYR A 63 -0.10 -24.76 6.65
N ARG A 64 1.21 -24.94 6.75
CA ARG A 64 2.02 -25.61 5.74
C ARG A 64 1.55 -27.05 5.50
N LYS A 65 1.45 -27.85 6.56
CA LYS A 65 1.06 -29.27 6.48
C LYS A 65 -0.38 -29.45 5.99
N GLY A 66 -1.30 -28.59 6.45
CA GLY A 66 -2.70 -28.64 6.07
C GLY A 66 -3.02 -27.95 4.74
N LYS A 67 -2.07 -27.25 4.11
CA LYS A 67 -2.28 -26.37 2.96
C LYS A 67 -3.48 -25.44 3.17
N ILE A 68 -3.63 -24.95 4.39
CA ILE A 68 -4.78 -24.13 4.80
C ILE A 68 -4.64 -22.77 4.13
N PRO A 69 -5.62 -22.32 3.32
CA PRO A 69 -5.53 -21.03 2.64
C PRO A 69 -5.34 -19.88 3.63
N ILE A 70 -4.48 -18.93 3.26
CA ILE A 70 -4.25 -17.73 4.07
C ILE A 70 -4.87 -16.55 3.35
N GLN A 71 -5.67 -15.74 4.04
CA GLN A 71 -6.35 -14.58 3.48
C GLN A 71 -5.65 -13.28 3.87
N LYS A 72 -5.25 -13.16 5.13
CA LYS A 72 -4.41 -12.09 5.66
C LYS A 72 -3.25 -12.71 6.40
N PHE A 73 -2.07 -12.12 6.27
CA PHE A 73 -0.87 -12.44 7.04
C PHE A 73 -0.21 -11.12 7.44
N GLU A 74 0.00 -10.95 8.73
CA GLU A 74 0.57 -9.74 9.31
C GLU A 74 1.73 -10.14 10.20
N LEU A 75 2.85 -9.43 10.06
CA LEU A 75 4.06 -9.58 10.86
C LEU A 75 4.54 -8.20 11.29
N VAL A 76 4.72 -8.03 12.60
CA VAL A 76 5.14 -6.76 13.21
C VAL A 76 6.34 -7.01 14.10
N GLU A 77 7.42 -6.24 13.91
CA GLU A 77 8.62 -6.27 14.73
C GLU A 77 8.42 -5.44 16.01
N SER A 78 8.51 -6.09 17.17
CA SER A 78 8.60 -5.40 18.45
C SER A 78 10.07 -5.30 18.87
N PHE A 79 10.71 -4.17 18.53
CA PHE A 79 11.98 -3.61 19.05
C PHE A 79 13.24 -4.50 19.22
N ALA A 80 13.24 -5.78 18.84
CA ALA A 80 14.41 -6.65 18.95
C ALA A 80 15.11 -6.80 17.59
N ASN A 81 16.23 -6.10 17.41
CA ASN A 81 17.08 -6.12 16.21
C ASN A 81 17.90 -7.43 16.06
N SER A 82 17.32 -8.62 16.24
CA SER A 82 18.04 -9.89 16.00
C SER A 82 17.93 -10.31 14.54
N ARG A 83 19.00 -10.12 13.76
CA ARG A 83 19.13 -10.69 12.40
C ARG A 83 19.01 -12.22 12.37
N GLU A 84 19.15 -12.86 13.53
CA GLU A 84 19.05 -14.31 13.73
C GLU A 84 17.66 -14.87 13.39
N ASP A 85 16.62 -14.04 13.47
CA ASP A 85 15.24 -14.47 13.19
C ASP A 85 14.86 -14.36 11.70
N PHE A 86 15.70 -13.71 10.87
CA PHE A 86 15.39 -13.50 9.45
C PHE A 86 15.11 -14.80 8.68
N PRO A 87 15.88 -15.89 8.85
CA PRO A 87 15.58 -17.17 8.19
C PRO A 87 14.22 -17.75 8.61
N LEU A 88 13.79 -17.53 9.85
CA LEU A 88 12.49 -17.99 10.33
C LEU A 88 11.35 -17.14 9.76
N ILE A 89 11.56 -15.82 9.66
CA ILE A 89 10.63 -14.91 9.00
C ILE A 89 10.49 -15.26 7.51
N ASP A 90 11.60 -15.54 6.82
CA ASP A 90 11.60 -16.00 5.42
C ASP A 90 10.76 -17.27 5.25
N LYS A 91 10.96 -18.24 6.14
CA LYS A 91 10.19 -19.49 6.15
C LYS A 91 8.69 -19.23 6.33
N TRP A 92 8.30 -18.32 7.24
CA TRP A 92 6.89 -17.99 7.45
C TRP A 92 6.29 -17.24 6.25
N LEU A 93 7.05 -16.33 5.64
CA LEU A 93 6.65 -15.68 4.39
C LEU A 93 6.42 -16.70 3.28
N ASP A 94 7.33 -17.66 3.10
CA ASP A 94 7.17 -18.70 2.07
C ASP A 94 5.89 -19.50 2.28
N ILE A 95 5.60 -19.92 3.52
CA ILE A 95 4.34 -20.61 3.85
C ILE A 95 3.12 -19.73 3.52
N ALA A 96 3.17 -18.43 3.84
CA ALA A 96 2.07 -17.50 3.53
C ALA A 96 1.83 -17.36 2.03
N LEU A 97 2.91 -17.22 1.25
CA LEU A 97 2.84 -17.11 -0.21
C LEU A 97 2.37 -18.41 -0.86
N GLU A 98 2.90 -19.57 -0.45
CA GLU A 98 2.51 -20.90 -0.93
C GLU A 98 1.03 -21.21 -0.65
N ASN A 99 0.51 -20.73 0.49
CA ASN A 99 -0.88 -20.90 0.87
C ASN A 99 -1.82 -19.81 0.31
N GLY A 100 -1.34 -18.99 -0.63
CA GLY A 100 -2.18 -18.09 -1.40
C GLY A 100 -2.65 -16.84 -0.65
N VAL A 101 -1.81 -16.27 0.22
CA VAL A 101 -2.10 -15.02 0.94
C VAL A 101 -2.65 -13.93 0.02
N LYS A 102 -3.73 -13.27 0.45
CA LYS A 102 -4.35 -12.16 -0.29
C LYS A 102 -3.92 -10.80 0.24
N HIS A 103 -3.66 -10.68 1.53
CA HIS A 103 -3.22 -9.43 2.17
C HIS A 103 -2.00 -9.69 3.03
N LEU A 104 -0.90 -9.00 2.74
CA LEU A 104 0.37 -9.14 3.44
C LEU A 104 0.72 -7.81 4.10
N SER A 105 0.98 -7.80 5.41
CA SER A 105 1.43 -6.63 6.16
C SER A 105 2.73 -6.94 6.87
N LEU A 106 3.80 -6.19 6.57
CA LEU A 106 5.15 -6.41 7.07
C LEU A 106 5.69 -5.12 7.65
N ASN A 107 5.82 -5.07 8.97
CA ASN A 107 6.34 -3.93 9.70
C ASN A 107 7.66 -4.28 10.39
N PHE A 108 8.77 -4.06 9.67
CA PHE A 108 10.12 -4.39 10.13
C PHE A 108 11.09 -3.29 9.74
N LYS A 109 11.75 -2.67 10.72
CA LYS A 109 12.69 -1.59 10.43
C LYS A 109 13.97 -2.08 9.77
N SER A 110 14.45 -3.25 10.20
CA SER A 110 15.79 -3.75 9.86
C SER A 110 15.80 -4.96 8.91
N TYR A 111 14.64 -5.58 8.65
CA TYR A 111 14.54 -6.76 7.80
C TYR A 111 14.65 -6.39 6.30
N PRO A 112 15.59 -6.99 5.56
CA PRO A 112 15.71 -6.75 4.12
C PRO A 112 14.60 -7.50 3.37
N MET A 113 13.51 -6.79 3.09
CA MET A 113 12.31 -7.40 2.51
C MET A 113 12.57 -8.03 1.13
N PRO A 114 12.18 -9.30 0.91
CA PRO A 114 12.29 -9.96 -0.40
C PRO A 114 11.12 -9.55 -1.30
N ILE A 115 11.02 -8.26 -1.60
CA ILE A 115 9.88 -7.62 -2.26
C ILE A 115 9.58 -8.20 -3.64
N LEU A 116 10.59 -8.55 -4.45
CA LEU A 116 10.37 -9.18 -5.76
C LEU A 116 9.69 -10.55 -5.63
N ARG A 117 10.06 -11.34 -4.61
CA ARG A 117 9.42 -12.63 -4.31
C ARG A 117 7.96 -12.42 -3.90
N ILE A 118 7.70 -11.40 -3.07
CA ILE A 118 6.34 -11.04 -2.64
C ILE A 118 5.48 -10.62 -3.84
N LEU A 119 6.01 -9.75 -4.71
CA LEU A 119 5.30 -9.27 -5.90
C LEU A 119 5.08 -10.39 -6.94
N ALA A 120 5.86 -11.46 -6.93
CA ALA A 120 5.63 -12.62 -7.80
C ALA A 120 4.38 -13.44 -7.40
N ALA A 121 3.79 -13.20 -6.22
CA ALA A 121 2.66 -13.96 -5.72
C ALA A 121 1.36 -13.64 -6.47
N LYS A 122 0.74 -14.68 -7.04
CA LYS A 122 -0.46 -14.57 -7.89
C LYS A 122 -1.77 -14.29 -7.14
N SER A 123 -1.78 -14.55 -5.83
CA SER A 123 -2.95 -14.37 -4.97
C SER A 123 -3.00 -13.00 -4.29
N LEU A 124 -1.87 -12.30 -4.26
CA LEU A 124 -1.69 -11.10 -3.46
C LEU A 124 -2.49 -9.93 -4.04
N ARG A 125 -3.39 -9.37 -3.23
CA ARG A 125 -4.26 -8.24 -3.57
C ARG A 125 -3.92 -6.97 -2.80
N GLY A 126 -3.42 -7.11 -1.57
CA GLY A 126 -2.97 -6.00 -0.75
C GLY A 126 -1.60 -6.24 -0.15
N LEU A 127 -0.74 -5.24 -0.22
CA LEU A 127 0.58 -5.25 0.39
C LEU A 127 0.75 -3.98 1.22
N ASP A 128 1.09 -4.14 2.49
CA ASP A 128 1.48 -3.07 3.40
C ASP A 128 2.90 -3.33 3.90
N VAL A 129 3.80 -2.39 3.66
CA VAL A 129 5.20 -2.50 4.03
C VAL A 129 5.60 -1.27 4.80
N GLN A 130 6.12 -1.49 6.00
CA GLN A 130 6.77 -0.47 6.80
C GLN A 130 8.22 -0.88 7.09
N GLY A 131 9.18 -0.02 6.71
CA GLY A 131 10.59 -0.24 7.03
C GLY A 131 11.56 -0.08 5.88
N SER A 132 12.52 -0.99 5.77
CA SER A 132 13.60 -0.89 4.77
C SER A 132 13.24 -1.59 3.46
N MET A 133 13.53 -0.91 2.34
CA MET A 133 13.55 -1.50 1.01
C MET A 133 15.00 -1.82 0.60
N PRO A 134 15.22 -2.79 -0.30
CA PRO A 134 16.54 -2.98 -0.90
C PRO A 134 16.97 -1.71 -1.67
N ASP A 135 18.28 -1.43 -1.67
CA ASP A 135 18.86 -0.24 -2.31
C ASP A 135 18.64 -0.20 -3.83
N SER A 136 18.35 -1.34 -4.46
CA SER A 136 17.90 -1.39 -5.84
C SER A 136 16.93 -2.54 -6.06
N LEU A 137 15.90 -2.30 -6.86
CA LEU A 137 15.09 -3.35 -7.46
C LEU A 137 15.71 -3.64 -8.82
N SER A 138 16.42 -4.76 -8.94
CA SER A 138 16.79 -5.24 -10.27
C SER A 138 15.52 -5.46 -11.07
N THR A 139 15.51 -5.04 -12.33
CA THR A 139 14.42 -5.16 -13.31
C THR A 139 14.17 -6.62 -13.72
N GLY A 140 14.14 -7.54 -12.76
CA GLY A 140 13.49 -8.83 -12.97
C GLY A 140 12.04 -8.55 -13.34
N VAL A 141 11.59 -9.13 -14.45
CA VAL A 141 10.24 -8.97 -14.99
C VAL A 141 9.24 -9.64 -14.06
N VAL A 142 8.99 -9.04 -12.90
CA VAL A 142 7.92 -9.44 -12.00
C VAL A 142 6.67 -8.74 -12.49
N ASN A 143 5.62 -9.51 -12.79
CA ASN A 143 4.35 -8.96 -13.26
C ASN A 143 3.22 -9.40 -12.32
N CYS A 144 3.08 -8.66 -11.20
CA CYS A 144 2.05 -8.82 -10.20
C CYS A 144 0.70 -8.30 -10.70
N LYS A 145 -0.02 -9.13 -11.45
CA LYS A 145 -1.33 -8.75 -12.01
C LYS A 145 -2.47 -8.74 -10.99
N SER A 146 -2.25 -9.31 -9.80
CA SER A 146 -3.28 -9.47 -8.77
C SER A 146 -3.34 -8.32 -7.77
N LEU A 147 -2.23 -7.57 -7.60
CA LEU A 147 -2.16 -6.51 -6.60
C LEU A 147 -3.13 -5.39 -6.97
N ARG A 148 -3.87 -4.90 -5.97
CA ARG A 148 -4.81 -3.79 -6.06
C ARG A 148 -4.47 -2.67 -5.09
N LYS A 149 -3.90 -3.00 -3.93
CA LYS A 149 -3.52 -2.04 -2.90
C LYS A 149 -2.04 -2.19 -2.53
N LEU A 150 -1.31 -1.09 -2.60
CA LEU A 150 0.08 -1.00 -2.14
C LEU A 150 0.19 0.13 -1.11
N SER A 151 0.68 -0.18 0.07
CA SER A 151 0.97 0.76 1.16
C SER A 151 2.44 0.67 1.51
N LEU A 152 3.13 1.80 1.46
CA LEU A 152 4.54 1.92 1.79
C LEU A 152 4.69 2.99 2.87
N SER A 153 5.33 2.62 3.98
CA SER A 153 5.52 3.50 5.11
C SER A 153 6.97 3.53 5.61
N ASN A 154 7.51 4.70 5.96
CA ASN A 154 8.88 4.86 6.47
C ASN A 154 9.98 4.31 5.52
N ILE A 155 9.73 4.32 4.22
CA ILE A 155 10.65 3.80 3.19
C ILE A 155 11.38 4.95 2.49
N ARG A 156 12.65 4.75 2.16
CA ARG A 156 13.36 5.60 1.20
C ARG A 156 13.01 5.18 -0.23
N LEU A 157 12.37 6.06 -0.98
CA LEU A 157 11.95 5.85 -2.36
C LEU A 157 12.76 6.76 -3.28
N ASP A 158 13.40 6.17 -4.29
CA ASP A 158 13.95 6.90 -5.43
C ASP A 158 13.13 6.62 -6.69
N GLU A 159 13.49 7.28 -7.79
CA GLU A 159 12.80 7.14 -9.07
C GLU A 159 12.79 5.70 -9.58
N ASN A 160 13.92 5.01 -9.47
CA ASN A 160 14.09 3.64 -9.96
C ASN A 160 13.19 2.66 -9.21
N ILE A 161 13.12 2.78 -7.87
CA ILE A 161 12.28 1.94 -7.03
C ILE A 161 10.80 2.19 -7.35
N VAL A 162 10.39 3.45 -7.48
CA VAL A 162 8.99 3.79 -7.81
C VAL A 162 8.61 3.22 -9.18
N GLN A 163 9.44 3.43 -10.21
CA GLN A 163 9.20 2.88 -11.54
C GLN A 163 9.14 1.35 -11.54
N ALA A 164 10.09 0.70 -10.87
CA ALA A 164 10.11 -0.76 -10.76
C ALA A 164 8.84 -1.31 -10.09
N LEU A 165 8.36 -0.67 -9.02
CA LEU A 165 7.13 -1.07 -8.33
C LEU A 165 5.88 -0.90 -9.21
N LEU A 166 5.76 0.24 -9.91
CA LEU A 166 4.62 0.51 -10.79
C LEU A 166 4.61 -0.42 -12.00
N ASN A 167 5.76 -0.67 -12.61
CA ASN A 167 5.90 -1.62 -13.72
C ASN A 167 5.58 -3.04 -13.28
N SER A 168 5.94 -3.38 -12.04
CA SER A 168 5.67 -4.70 -11.50
C SER A 168 4.19 -4.92 -11.18
N CYS A 169 3.39 -3.86 -11.04
CA CYS A 169 2.02 -3.94 -10.52
C CYS A 169 1.04 -3.11 -11.38
N PRO A 170 0.72 -3.54 -12.61
CA PRO A 170 -0.02 -2.72 -13.58
C PRO A 170 -1.49 -2.45 -13.23
N PHE A 171 -2.06 -3.12 -12.22
CA PHE A 171 -3.48 -3.01 -11.84
C PHE A 171 -3.69 -2.47 -10.42
N ILE A 172 -2.76 -1.66 -9.90
CA ILE A 172 -2.93 -1.02 -8.60
C ILE A 172 -4.10 -0.02 -8.67
N ASP A 173 -5.12 -0.24 -7.84
CA ASP A 173 -6.22 0.70 -7.61
C ASP A 173 -5.84 1.77 -6.57
N SER A 174 -5.08 1.37 -5.55
CA SER A 174 -4.77 2.23 -4.40
C SER A 174 -3.29 2.18 -4.04
N LEU A 175 -2.63 3.35 -4.13
CA LEU A 175 -1.27 3.56 -3.64
C LEU A 175 -1.31 4.46 -2.40
N ILE A 176 -0.69 4.03 -1.31
CA ILE A 176 -0.59 4.76 -0.05
C ILE A 176 0.87 4.94 0.30
N LEU A 177 1.29 6.18 0.50
CA LEU A 177 2.66 6.52 0.88
C LEU A 177 2.66 7.36 2.16
N GLY A 178 3.25 6.85 3.23
CA GLY A 178 3.34 7.52 4.53
C GLY A 178 4.79 7.62 5.01
N TYR A 179 5.25 8.76 5.50
CA TYR A 179 6.61 8.83 6.09
C TYR A 179 7.74 8.41 5.12
N CYS A 180 7.51 8.48 3.81
CA CYS A 180 8.52 8.16 2.81
C CYS A 180 9.43 9.36 2.56
N SER A 181 10.72 9.10 2.36
CA SER A 181 11.71 10.11 1.97
C SER A 181 12.33 9.75 0.62
N GLY A 182 12.74 10.73 -0.16
CA GLY A 182 13.37 10.49 -1.46
C GLY A 182 14.21 11.67 -1.90
N LYS A 183 15.30 11.41 -2.64
CA LYS A 183 16.05 12.45 -3.35
C LYS A 183 15.80 12.24 -4.84
N PHE A 184 15.08 13.18 -5.46
CA PHE A 184 14.92 13.24 -6.90
C PHE A 184 15.85 14.33 -7.41
N ILE A 185 16.89 13.94 -8.15
CA ILE A 185 17.85 14.84 -8.76
C ILE A 185 17.42 14.98 -10.24
N ASN A 186 16.90 16.14 -10.62
CA ASN A 186 16.45 16.51 -11.97
C ASN A 186 15.23 15.74 -12.55
N CYS A 187 14.02 16.09 -12.14
CA CYS A 187 12.77 15.60 -12.77
C CYS A 187 12.40 16.36 -14.06
N CYS A 188 13.25 16.31 -15.09
CA CYS A 188 12.84 16.74 -16.43
C CYS A 188 12.58 15.58 -17.40
N GLU A 189 13.02 14.35 -17.10
CA GLU A 189 12.91 13.24 -18.04
C GLU A 189 12.70 11.91 -17.30
N ILE A 190 11.53 11.70 -16.71
CA ILE A 190 11.03 10.33 -16.64
C ILE A 190 10.83 9.92 -18.10
N LYS A 191 11.71 9.08 -18.65
CA LYS A 191 11.58 8.56 -20.01
C LYS A 191 10.33 7.67 -20.11
N MET A 192 9.16 8.29 -20.17
CA MET A 192 7.89 7.62 -20.47
C MET A 192 7.94 6.86 -21.80
N LYS A 193 8.84 7.25 -22.71
CA LYS A 193 9.04 6.55 -23.99
C LYS A 193 9.57 5.11 -23.81
N ASP A 194 10.31 4.82 -22.75
CA ASP A 194 10.81 3.46 -22.50
C ASP A 194 9.77 2.60 -21.74
N LEU A 195 8.80 3.22 -21.07
CA LEU A 195 7.64 2.56 -20.44
C LEU A 195 6.54 2.18 -21.45
N LEU A 196 6.52 2.84 -22.60
CA LEU A 196 5.52 2.63 -23.66
C LEU A 196 5.88 1.47 -24.62
N MET A 197 7.07 0.89 -24.49
CA MET A 197 7.61 0.01 -25.53
C MET A 197 7.22 -1.48 -25.40
N ASP A 198 6.77 -1.98 -24.24
CA ASP A 198 6.47 -3.42 -24.09
C ASP A 198 5.03 -3.78 -23.70
N HIS A 199 4.19 -2.82 -23.32
CA HIS A 199 2.77 -3.08 -23.10
C HIS A 199 1.91 -1.99 -23.75
N ILE A 200 1.20 -2.41 -24.81
CA ILE A 200 0.19 -1.66 -25.54
C ILE A 200 -0.77 -0.96 -24.56
N GLY A 201 -0.62 0.36 -24.42
CA GLY A 201 -1.77 1.27 -24.35
C GLY A 201 -2.29 1.73 -22.99
N SER A 202 -1.60 1.58 -21.86
CA SER A 202 -2.07 2.24 -20.63
C SER A 202 -0.92 2.57 -19.67
N THR A 203 -0.75 3.86 -19.34
CA THR A 203 -0.07 4.23 -18.10
C THR A 203 -0.81 3.54 -16.93
N PRO A 204 -0.11 3.03 -15.90
CA PRO A 204 -0.78 2.48 -14.74
C PRO A 204 -1.59 3.59 -14.07
N ARG A 205 -2.89 3.66 -14.40
CA ARG A 205 -3.84 4.62 -13.82
C ARG A 205 -4.18 4.15 -12.42
N VAL A 206 -3.45 4.65 -11.43
CA VAL A 206 -3.80 4.43 -10.03
C VAL A 206 -5.12 5.15 -9.74
N ASP A 207 -6.20 4.44 -9.41
CA ASP A 207 -7.49 5.12 -9.18
C ASP A 207 -7.43 6.10 -8.01
N VAL A 208 -6.80 5.67 -6.91
CA VAL A 208 -6.70 6.43 -5.66
C VAL A 208 -5.25 6.49 -5.18
N LEU A 209 -4.69 7.70 -5.20
CA LEU A 209 -3.38 8.00 -4.61
C LEU A 209 -3.57 8.68 -3.25
N ASN A 210 -2.96 8.12 -2.19
CA ASN A 210 -2.94 8.68 -0.85
C ASN A 210 -1.50 9.06 -0.50
N VAL A 211 -1.26 10.33 -0.19
CA VAL A 211 0.09 10.83 0.05
C VAL A 211 0.13 11.60 1.36
N ASN A 212 1.07 11.23 2.23
CA ASN A 212 1.51 12.10 3.30
C ASN A 212 2.67 12.98 2.80
N ILE A 213 2.41 14.29 2.65
CA ILE A 213 3.35 15.25 2.08
C ILE A 213 4.35 15.83 3.09
N GLU A 214 4.25 15.50 4.39
CA GLU A 214 5.14 16.07 5.42
C GLU A 214 6.62 15.71 5.24
N TRP A 215 6.91 14.59 4.57
CA TRP A 215 8.27 14.08 4.41
C TRP A 215 8.71 13.91 2.96
N MET A 216 7.88 14.37 2.02
CA MET A 216 8.16 14.31 0.60
C MET A 216 8.62 15.66 0.08
N ASN A 217 9.59 15.67 -0.83
CA ASN A 217 9.94 16.88 -1.57
C ASN A 217 8.99 17.07 -2.77
N GLN A 218 8.91 18.30 -3.29
CA GLN A 218 8.01 18.64 -4.39
C GLN A 218 8.26 17.79 -5.64
N ASN A 219 9.53 17.62 -6.02
CA ASN A 219 9.93 16.83 -7.19
C ASN A 219 9.44 15.37 -7.12
N PHE A 220 9.46 14.77 -5.93
CA PHE A 220 8.98 13.41 -5.68
C PHE A 220 7.48 13.30 -5.95
N VAL A 221 6.69 14.25 -5.45
CA VAL A 221 5.25 14.20 -5.63
C VAL A 221 4.87 14.50 -7.08
N ASP A 222 5.57 15.40 -7.73
CA ASP A 222 5.41 15.66 -9.17
C ASP A 222 5.69 14.38 -9.97
N ALA A 223 6.82 13.72 -9.72
CA ALA A 223 7.16 12.45 -10.36
C ALA A 223 6.07 11.39 -10.17
N LEU A 224 5.47 11.28 -8.98
CA LEU A 224 4.36 10.35 -8.72
C LEU A 224 3.10 10.70 -9.48
N LEU A 225 2.69 11.98 -9.47
CA LEU A 225 1.50 12.45 -10.17
C LEU A 225 1.63 12.17 -11.67
N TRP A 226 2.81 12.42 -12.25
CA TRP A 226 3.10 12.15 -13.65
C TRP A 226 3.21 10.67 -13.98
N SER A 227 3.73 9.85 -13.07
CA SER A 227 3.90 8.40 -13.33
C SER A 227 2.59 7.63 -13.26
N CYS A 228 1.65 8.05 -12.41
CA CYS A 228 0.46 7.27 -12.05
C CYS A 228 -0.87 7.85 -12.55
N HIS A 229 -0.89 9.12 -12.99
CA HIS A 229 -2.09 9.87 -13.43
C HIS A 229 -3.35 9.58 -12.58
N PRO A 230 -3.30 9.80 -11.26
CA PRO A 230 -4.35 9.29 -10.39
C PRO A 230 -5.66 10.02 -10.58
N ARG A 231 -6.80 9.31 -10.55
CA ARG A 231 -8.14 9.94 -10.65
C ARG A 231 -8.51 10.66 -9.36
N ARG A 232 -8.17 10.08 -8.22
CA ARG A 232 -8.42 10.63 -6.89
C ARG A 232 -7.10 10.78 -6.13
N LEU A 233 -6.87 11.98 -5.59
CA LEU A 233 -5.74 12.30 -4.74
C LEU A 233 -6.24 12.65 -3.33
N ASN A 234 -5.77 11.92 -2.33
CA ASN A 234 -6.00 12.21 -0.92
C ASN A 234 -4.68 12.71 -0.31
N LEU A 235 -4.71 13.88 0.31
CA LEU A 235 -3.53 14.50 0.94
C LEU A 235 -3.64 14.44 2.45
N PHE A 236 -2.52 14.09 3.09
CA PHE A 236 -2.39 14.05 4.53
C PHE A 236 -1.18 14.88 4.95
N SER A 237 -1.38 15.83 5.85
CA SER A 237 -0.32 16.58 6.53
C SER A 237 -0.91 17.32 7.73
N ASN A 238 -0.09 17.52 8.75
CA ASN A 238 -0.38 18.35 9.91
C ASN A 238 0.29 19.73 9.82
N VAL A 239 0.92 20.07 8.68
CA VAL A 239 1.64 21.32 8.45
C VAL A 239 0.89 22.17 7.41
N THR A 240 0.17 23.21 7.86
CA THR A 240 -0.67 24.06 6.98
C THR A 240 0.09 24.65 5.79
N PRO A 241 1.29 25.26 5.96
CA PRO A 241 2.03 25.82 4.83
C PRO A 241 2.37 24.79 3.75
N THR A 242 2.68 23.55 4.13
CA THR A 242 2.97 22.45 3.20
C THR A 242 1.74 22.10 2.37
N ILE A 243 0.56 22.04 2.99
CA ILE A 243 -0.70 21.78 2.28
C ILE A 243 -1.04 22.92 1.33
N THR A 244 -0.93 24.17 1.78
CA THR A 244 -1.21 25.36 0.95
C THR A 244 -0.28 25.40 -0.25
N HIS A 245 1.04 25.27 -0.05
CA HIS A 245 2.03 25.26 -1.12
C HIS A 245 1.75 24.14 -2.13
N PHE A 246 1.37 22.95 -1.65
CA PHE A 246 1.06 21.83 -2.52
C PHE A 246 -0.19 22.08 -3.38
N ILE A 247 -1.26 22.63 -2.79
CA ILE A 247 -2.48 22.97 -3.52
C ILE A 247 -2.19 24.08 -4.55
N ASP A 248 -1.42 25.10 -4.17
CA ASP A 248 -1.01 26.16 -5.10
C ASP A 248 -0.21 25.60 -6.27
N HIS A 249 0.70 24.64 -6.01
CA HIS A 249 1.46 23.96 -7.06
C HIS A 249 0.57 23.10 -7.97
N LEU A 250 -0.39 22.35 -7.42
CA LEU A 250 -1.38 21.62 -8.21
C LEU A 250 -2.16 22.55 -9.15
N LEU A 251 -2.62 23.69 -8.63
CA LEU A 251 -3.34 24.70 -9.40
C LEU A 251 -2.44 25.34 -10.46
N PHE A 252 -1.16 25.59 -10.14
CA PHE A 252 -0.17 26.07 -11.09
C PHE A 252 0.03 25.08 -12.25
N MET A 253 0.16 23.78 -11.96
CA MET A 253 0.25 22.74 -12.98
C MET A 253 -0.98 22.71 -13.89
N MET A 254 -2.19 22.82 -13.32
CA MET A 254 -3.44 22.89 -14.08
C MET A 254 -3.48 24.14 -14.98
N ASN A 255 -3.10 25.30 -14.48
CA ASN A 255 -3.17 26.56 -15.25
C ASN A 255 -2.09 26.64 -16.34
N SER A 256 -0.91 26.04 -16.10
CA SER A 256 0.18 25.98 -17.08
C SER A 256 -0.14 25.06 -18.27
N SER A 257 -1.08 24.14 -18.13
CA SER A 257 -1.55 23.29 -19.24
C SER A 257 -2.34 24.07 -20.30
N HIS A 258 -2.85 25.26 -19.97
CA HIS A 258 -3.68 26.09 -20.84
C HIS A 258 -2.92 27.19 -21.59
N SER A 259 -1.62 27.40 -21.33
CA SER A 259 -0.87 28.57 -21.80
C SER A 259 0.05 28.37 -23.01
N THR A 260 0.11 27.17 -23.62
CA THR A 260 1.07 26.89 -24.70
C THR A 260 0.45 26.99 -26.10
N SER A 261 0.82 28.03 -26.84
CA SER A 261 0.54 28.24 -28.27
C SER A 261 1.67 27.76 -29.20
N ASP A 262 2.68 27.06 -28.67
CA ASP A 262 3.87 26.65 -29.43
C ASP A 262 4.03 25.12 -29.53
N ARG A 263 4.50 24.64 -30.68
CA ARG A 263 4.38 23.25 -31.20
C ARG A 263 5.20 22.16 -30.49
N SER A 264 5.63 22.38 -29.26
CA SER A 264 6.19 21.32 -28.41
C SER A 264 5.54 21.37 -27.03
N LEU A 265 4.34 20.81 -26.92
CA LEU A 265 3.69 20.56 -25.62
C LEU A 265 4.61 19.67 -24.80
N PRO A 266 5.19 20.15 -23.68
CA PRO A 266 5.91 19.24 -22.81
C PRO A 266 4.86 18.48 -21.97
N TRP A 267 5.16 17.26 -21.56
CA TRP A 267 4.18 16.35 -20.92
C TRP A 267 3.49 16.91 -19.66
N HIS A 268 3.96 18.04 -19.12
CA HIS A 268 3.33 18.79 -18.03
C HIS A 268 1.97 19.45 -18.36
N SER A 269 1.49 19.38 -19.61
CA SER A 269 0.18 19.94 -20.01
C SER A 269 -0.99 18.95 -19.90
N GLN A 270 -0.88 17.89 -19.10
CA GLN A 270 -1.90 16.84 -19.07
C GLN A 270 -2.98 17.03 -17.99
N LEU A 271 -2.77 17.82 -16.93
CA LEU A 271 -3.82 18.03 -15.92
C LEU A 271 -4.79 19.13 -16.38
N LYS A 272 -6.02 18.75 -16.75
CA LYS A 272 -7.04 19.67 -17.29
C LYS A 272 -7.90 20.31 -16.22
N GLU A 273 -8.27 19.55 -15.21
CA GLU A 273 -9.25 19.99 -14.22
C GLU A 273 -8.96 19.34 -12.87
N ILE A 274 -9.14 20.13 -11.83
CA ILE A 274 -9.07 19.72 -10.43
C ILE A 274 -10.42 20.06 -9.80
N LYS A 275 -10.96 19.17 -8.97
CA LYS A 275 -12.12 19.44 -8.11
C LYS A 275 -11.84 18.97 -6.69
N ALA A 276 -12.12 19.81 -5.69
CA ALA A 276 -11.97 19.45 -4.29
C ALA A 276 -13.33 19.05 -3.68
N PHE A 277 -13.32 18.06 -2.80
CA PHE A 277 -14.50 17.56 -2.10
C PHE A 277 -14.19 17.24 -0.64
N ASP A 278 -15.21 17.36 0.21
CA ASP A 278 -15.15 16.90 1.60
C ASP A 278 -15.43 15.39 1.73
N GLY A 279 -15.36 14.86 2.96
CA GLY A 279 -15.62 13.45 3.25
C GLY A 279 -17.07 13.01 3.01
N LYS A 280 -17.99 13.96 2.79
CA LYS A 280 -19.42 13.76 2.50
C LYS A 280 -19.73 13.95 1.00
N ASN A 281 -18.70 14.10 0.15
CA ASN A 281 -18.80 14.35 -1.29
C ASN A 281 -19.44 15.70 -1.65
N GLN A 282 -19.37 16.70 -0.76
CA GLN A 282 -19.75 18.07 -1.07
C GLN A 282 -18.59 18.79 -1.74
N SER A 283 -18.88 19.52 -2.82
CA SER A 283 -17.88 20.29 -3.56
C SER A 283 -17.35 21.41 -2.68
N LEU A 284 -16.02 21.56 -2.66
CA LEU A 284 -15.32 22.62 -1.95
C LEU A 284 -14.72 23.62 -2.95
N PRO A 285 -14.64 24.92 -2.60
CA PRO A 285 -13.91 25.89 -3.41
C PRO A 285 -12.41 25.56 -3.40
N LEU A 286 -11.74 25.77 -4.53
CA LEU A 286 -10.29 25.56 -4.69
C LEU A 286 -9.49 26.75 -4.14
N ILE A 287 -9.67 27.04 -2.85
CA ILE A 287 -8.95 28.08 -2.14
C ILE A 287 -7.95 27.40 -1.21
N SER A 288 -6.66 27.46 -1.55
CA SER A 288 -5.59 26.69 -0.88
C SER A 288 -5.53 26.93 0.63
N GLY A 289 -5.72 28.17 1.08
CA GLY A 289 -5.77 28.53 2.50
C GLY A 289 -6.96 27.91 3.26
N GLU A 290 -8.16 27.88 2.65
CA GLU A 290 -9.35 27.29 3.28
C GLU A 290 -9.25 25.76 3.33
N LEU A 291 -8.86 25.15 2.21
CA LEU A 291 -8.66 23.70 2.12
C LEU A 291 -7.60 23.21 3.11
N ALA A 292 -6.48 23.93 3.23
CA ALA A 292 -5.43 23.60 4.19
C ALA A 292 -5.91 23.70 5.65
N LYS A 293 -6.82 24.63 5.95
CA LYS A 293 -7.43 24.77 7.26
C LYS A 293 -8.36 23.58 7.58
N ARG A 294 -9.22 23.19 6.64
CA ARG A 294 -10.12 22.03 6.79
C ARG A 294 -9.37 20.72 7.00
N ILE A 295 -8.34 20.47 6.17
CA ILE A 295 -7.51 19.26 6.24
C ILE A 295 -6.86 19.12 7.61
N ARG A 296 -6.27 20.20 8.14
CA ARG A 296 -5.48 20.14 9.38
C ARG A 296 -6.31 20.38 10.65
N MET A 297 -7.07 21.48 10.71
CA MET A 297 -7.68 21.95 11.95
C MET A 297 -8.99 21.22 12.27
N GLU A 298 -9.74 20.85 11.24
CA GLU A 298 -11.05 20.21 11.39
C GLU A 298 -10.94 18.68 11.25
N GLY A 299 -9.77 18.17 10.88
CA GLY A 299 -9.54 16.74 10.61
C GLY A 299 -10.42 16.22 9.47
N GLU A 300 -10.95 17.12 8.63
CA GLU A 300 -11.83 16.75 7.55
C GLU A 300 -11.06 15.98 6.49
N LYS A 301 -11.65 14.87 6.01
CA LYS A 301 -11.12 14.14 4.86
C LYS A 301 -11.42 14.95 3.60
N VAL A 302 -10.45 15.71 3.12
CA VAL A 302 -10.53 16.37 1.81
C VAL A 302 -9.87 15.49 0.76
N TYR A 303 -10.50 15.40 -0.41
CA TYR A 303 -9.91 14.74 -1.57
C TYR A 303 -10.08 15.56 -2.85
N PHE A 304 -9.18 15.31 -3.79
CA PHE A 304 -9.16 15.97 -5.08
C PHE A 304 -9.46 14.95 -6.18
N LEU A 305 -10.36 15.30 -7.10
CA LEU A 305 -10.51 14.60 -8.37
C LEU A 305 -9.66 15.31 -9.41
N LEU A 306 -8.82 14.54 -10.11
CA LEU A 306 -7.90 15.02 -11.12
C LEU A 306 -8.31 14.45 -12.48
N HIS A 307 -8.50 15.34 -13.46
CA HIS A 307 -8.81 14.95 -14.83
C HIS A 307 -7.60 15.16 -15.74
N TRP A 308 -7.04 14.06 -16.22
CA TRP A 308 -5.87 14.04 -17.08
C TRP A 308 -6.26 13.98 -18.57
N CYS A 309 -5.45 14.56 -19.46
CA CYS A 309 -5.54 14.41 -20.91
C CYS A 309 -5.38 12.93 -21.28
N SER A 310 -6.30 12.44 -22.13
CA SER A 310 -6.26 11.10 -22.73
C SER A 310 -5.23 10.98 -23.82
#